data_AF-A0A7V2IMK6-F1
#
_entry.id   AF-A0A7V2IMK6-F1
#
_cell.length_a   1.000
_cell.length_b   1.000
_cell.length_c   1.000
_cell.angle_alpha   90.00
_cell.angle_beta   90.00
_cell.angle_gamma   90.00
#
_symmetry.space_group_name_H-M   'P 1'
#
loop_
_entity.id
_entity.type
_entity.pdbx_description
1 polymer ?
#
loop_
_entity_poly.entity_id
_entity_poly.type
_entity_poly.pdbx_seq_one_letter_code
_entity_poly.pdbx_strand_id
1 'polypeptide(L)'
;MKRGVIIGVVSLCLVGSTYANPVTFHPVDVVPYALIVGSAVVVEAGIATLLLLFWGTETKPLYAALIAGNLAIYLVVFLPLLDNTSNVWFAEGVIVGLDGLLIKILTLFDVFQDDTFRPLRWRYAFLIATVSNVVSYCIGLAATG
;
A
#
# COMPACT_ATOMS: atom_id res chain seq x y z
N MET A 1 13.06 18.78 11.70
CA MET A 1 12.08 17.95 12.45
C MET A 1 11.46 16.76 11.70
N LYS A 2 11.54 16.61 10.37
CA LYS A 2 10.59 15.72 9.64
C LYS A 2 11.05 14.29 9.29
N ARG A 3 12.35 13.99 9.20
CA ARG A 3 12.84 12.65 8.78
C ARG A 3 12.85 11.61 9.92
N GLY A 4 13.11 12.04 11.15
CA GLY A 4 13.19 11.15 12.33
C GLY A 4 11.84 10.57 12.75
N VAL A 5 10.74 11.32 12.58
CA VAL A 5 9.39 10.82 12.85
C VAL A 5 8.97 9.79 11.80
N ILE A 6 9.27 10.03 10.52
CA ILE A 6 8.96 9.08 9.45
C ILE A 6 9.75 7.78 9.65
N ILE A 7 11.06 7.86 9.88
CA ILE A 7 11.88 6.68 10.21
C ILE A 7 11.36 6.02 11.49
N GLY A 8 10.97 6.79 12.51
CA GLY A 8 10.39 6.26 13.75
C GLY A 8 9.09 5.49 13.52
N VAL A 9 8.14 6.05 12.77
CA VAL A 9 6.86 5.40 12.43
C VAL A 9 7.10 4.17 11.55
N VAL A 10 7.97 4.28 10.54
CA VAL A 10 8.31 3.19 9.62
C VAL A 10 9.00 2.04 10.36
N SER A 11 9.96 2.35 11.22
CA SER A 11 10.64 1.36 12.06
C SER A 11 9.70 0.73 13.09
N LEU A 12 8.75 1.49 13.65
CA LEU A 12 7.77 0.94 14.60
C LEU A 12 6.78 -0.02 13.89
N CYS A 13 6.37 0.30 12.66
CA CYS A 13 5.48 -0.54 11.86
C CYS A 13 6.17 -1.81 11.34
N LEU A 14 7.48 -1.78 11.09
CA LEU A 14 8.26 -2.93 10.60
C LEU A 14 8.56 -4.00 11.67
N VAL A 15 8.37 -3.70 12.97
CA VAL A 15 8.79 -4.60 14.07
C VAL A 15 7.87 -5.82 14.27
N GLY A 16 6.73 -5.92 13.57
CA GLY A 16 5.71 -6.94 13.86
C GLY A 16 5.36 -7.96 12.79
N SER A 17 5.72 -7.74 11.52
CA SER A 17 5.09 -8.48 10.41
C SER A 17 6.05 -8.91 9.32
N THR A 18 5.97 -10.19 8.96
CA THR A 18 6.73 -10.84 7.88
C THR A 18 6.01 -10.81 6.53
N TYR A 19 4.75 -10.36 6.47
CA TYR A 19 3.92 -10.38 5.26
C TYR A 19 3.35 -9.00 4.95
N ALA A 20 2.99 -8.77 3.69
CA ALA A 20 2.55 -7.48 3.17
C ALA A 20 1.07 -7.47 2.75
N ASN A 21 0.42 -8.63 2.55
CA ASN A 21 -1.00 -8.72 2.24
C ASN A 21 -1.69 -9.90 2.94
N PRO A 22 -2.94 -9.78 3.43
CA PRO A 22 -3.60 -10.86 4.16
C PRO A 22 -3.90 -12.01 3.19
N VAL A 23 -3.14 -13.11 3.31
CA VAL A 23 -3.35 -14.31 2.51
C VAL A 23 -4.55 -15.07 3.06
N THR A 24 -5.72 -14.86 2.45
CA THR A 24 -6.93 -15.64 2.75
C THR A 24 -6.88 -16.93 1.94
N PHE A 25 -6.54 -18.05 2.59
CA PHE A 25 -6.25 -19.30 1.89
C PHE A 25 -7.46 -19.99 1.25
N HIS A 26 -8.72 -19.65 1.61
CA HIS A 26 -9.92 -20.16 0.93
C HIS A 26 -11.13 -19.24 1.18
N PRO A 27 -11.56 -18.39 0.22
CA PRO A 27 -12.82 -17.66 0.36
C PRO A 27 -13.98 -18.58 -0.04
N VAL A 28 -14.60 -19.24 0.94
CA VAL A 28 -15.84 -20.00 0.70
C VAL A 28 -17.01 -19.04 0.44
N ASP A 29 -16.92 -17.79 0.91
CA ASP A 29 -17.92 -16.74 0.74
C ASP A 29 -17.33 -15.45 0.14
N VAL A 30 -17.98 -14.93 -0.91
CA VAL A 30 -17.54 -13.74 -1.67
C VAL A 30 -17.63 -12.46 -0.83
N VAL A 31 -18.62 -12.35 0.06
CA VAL A 31 -18.89 -11.11 0.83
C VAL A 31 -17.83 -10.84 1.91
N PRO A 32 -17.47 -11.80 2.78
CA PRO A 32 -16.39 -11.60 3.76
C PRO A 32 -15.04 -11.35 3.08
N TYR A 33 -14.76 -12.04 1.98
CA TYR A 33 -13.54 -11.83 1.20
C TYR A 33 -13.45 -10.41 0.64
N ALA A 34 -14.52 -9.91 0.01
CA ALA A 34 -14.57 -8.55 -0.50
C ALA A 34 -14.43 -7.50 0.62
N LEU A 35 -14.96 -7.76 1.81
CA LEU A 35 -14.85 -6.87 2.95
C LEU A 35 -13.42 -6.81 3.50
N ILE A 36 -12.74 -7.96 3.61
CA ILE A 36 -11.35 -8.04 4.08
C ILE A 36 -10.40 -7.40 3.06
N VAL A 37 -10.48 -7.79 1.78
CA VAL A 37 -9.63 -7.23 0.72
C VAL A 37 -9.91 -5.74 0.52
N GLY A 38 -11.19 -5.35 0.50
CA GLY A 38 -11.60 -3.96 0.37
C GLY A 38 -11.10 -3.09 1.53
N SER A 39 -11.21 -3.59 2.77
CA SER A 39 -10.70 -2.85 3.93
C SER A 39 -9.17 -2.75 3.93
N ALA A 40 -8.44 -3.79 3.51
CA ALA A 40 -7.00 -3.73 3.31
C ALA A 40 -6.59 -2.66 2.28
N VAL A 41 -7.22 -2.63 1.10
CA VAL A 41 -6.92 -1.62 0.06
C VAL A 41 -7.19 -0.19 0.56
N VAL A 42 -8.29 0.02 1.28
CA VAL A 42 -8.67 1.32 1.85
C VAL A 42 -7.64 1.79 2.89
N VAL A 43 -7.24 0.90 3.79
CA VAL A 43 -6.24 1.18 4.84
C VAL A 43 -4.89 1.51 4.20
N GLU A 44 -4.47 0.73 3.23
CA GLU A 44 -3.20 0.92 2.54
C GLU A 44 -3.16 2.30 1.85
N ALA A 45 -4.17 2.60 1.04
CA ALA A 45 -4.28 3.89 0.35
C ALA A 45 -4.34 5.06 1.35
N GLY A 46 -5.00 4.88 2.50
CA GLY A 46 -5.09 5.88 3.55
C GLY A 46 -3.73 6.21 4.15
N ILE A 47 -2.97 5.18 4.52
CA ILE A 47 -1.63 5.34 5.10
C ILE A 47 -0.66 5.95 4.09
N ALA A 48 -0.67 5.46 2.85
CA ALA A 48 0.17 6.00 1.79
C ALA A 48 -0.15 7.49 1.56
N THR A 49 -1.42 7.87 1.51
CA THR A 49 -1.85 9.27 1.35
C THR A 49 -1.40 10.14 2.54
N LEU A 50 -1.56 9.67 3.78
CA LEU A 50 -1.12 10.41 4.98
C LEU A 50 0.40 10.62 5.01
N LEU A 51 1.17 9.63 4.55
CA LEU A 51 2.62 9.75 4.45
C LEU A 51 3.02 10.70 3.32
N LEU A 52 2.31 10.68 2.19
CA LEU A 52 2.56 11.54 1.05
C LEU A 52 2.16 13.00 1.28
N LEU A 53 1.21 13.26 2.18
CA LEU A 53 0.88 14.63 2.64
C LEU A 53 2.12 15.39 3.12
N PHE A 54 3.11 14.72 3.74
CA PHE A 54 4.35 15.37 4.16
C PHE A 54 5.25 15.84 3.00
N TRP A 55 4.96 15.40 1.77
CA TRP A 55 5.59 15.82 0.52
C TRP A 55 4.78 16.85 -0.27
N GLY A 56 3.65 17.33 0.25
CA GLY A 56 2.82 18.34 -0.42
C GLY A 56 2.03 17.76 -1.59
N THR A 57 1.40 16.60 -1.39
CA THR A 57 0.52 15.99 -2.39
C THR A 57 -0.95 16.25 -2.07
N GLU A 58 -1.74 16.50 -3.12
CA GLU A 58 -3.17 16.72 -3.02
C GLU A 58 -3.90 15.47 -2.53
N THR A 59 -4.46 15.55 -1.32
CA THR A 59 -4.91 14.37 -0.56
C THR A 59 -6.10 13.66 -1.22
N LYS A 60 -7.10 14.43 -1.68
CA LYS A 60 -8.35 13.88 -2.22
C LYS A 60 -8.16 13.12 -3.54
N PRO A 61 -7.57 13.72 -4.59
CA PRO A 61 -7.38 12.99 -5.85
C PRO A 61 -6.37 11.85 -5.70
N LEU A 62 -5.34 12.02 -4.85
CA LEU A 62 -4.34 10.99 -4.62
C LEU A 62 -4.92 9.76 -3.92
N TYR A 63 -5.74 9.95 -2.88
CA TYR A 63 -6.37 8.84 -2.17
C TYR A 63 -7.25 7.99 -3.09
N ALA A 64 -8.07 8.64 -3.92
CA ALA A 64 -8.91 7.95 -4.90
C ALA A 64 -8.07 7.19 -5.95
N ALA A 65 -6.98 7.81 -6.43
CA ALA A 65 -6.08 7.18 -7.39
C ALA A 65 -5.32 5.98 -6.79
N LEU A 66 -4.91 6.07 -5.53
CA LEU A 66 -4.26 4.97 -4.81
C LEU A 66 -5.23 3.80 -4.57
N ILE A 67 -6.48 4.05 -4.18
CA ILE A 67 -7.49 2.98 -4.08
C ILE A 67 -7.66 2.27 -5.42
N ALA A 68 -7.88 3.03 -6.49
CA ALA A 68 -8.12 2.45 -7.82
C ALA A 68 -6.89 1.68 -8.33
N GLY A 69 -5.69 2.24 -8.14
CA GLY A 69 -4.43 1.63 -8.55
C GLY A 69 -4.13 0.35 -7.78
N ASN A 70 -4.21 0.38 -6.44
CA ASN A 70 -3.97 -0.80 -5.60
C ASN A 70 -4.99 -1.90 -5.88
N LEU A 71 -6.27 -1.55 -6.07
CA LEU A 71 -7.30 -2.53 -6.44
C LEU A 71 -7.01 -3.16 -7.80
N ALA A 72 -6.56 -2.37 -8.78
CA ALA A 72 -6.18 -2.88 -10.10
C ALA A 72 -4.95 -3.80 -10.00
N ILE A 73 -3.91 -3.41 -9.25
CA ILE A 73 -2.73 -4.24 -9.01
C ILE A 73 -3.13 -5.55 -8.33
N TYR A 74 -4.00 -5.50 -7.31
CA TYR A 74 -4.49 -6.68 -6.61
C TYR A 74 -5.20 -7.65 -7.55
N LEU A 75 -6.19 -7.17 -8.32
CA LEU A 75 -7.03 -8.03 -9.16
C LEU A 75 -6.30 -8.55 -10.41
N VAL A 76 -5.46 -7.72 -11.03
CA VAL A 76 -4.86 -8.02 -12.34
C VAL A 76 -3.49 -8.67 -12.20
N VAL A 77 -2.76 -8.38 -11.12
CA VAL A 77 -1.39 -8.87 -10.94
C VAL A 77 -1.28 -9.82 -9.75
N PHE A 78 -1.71 -9.41 -8.56
CA PHE A 78 -1.46 -10.20 -7.37
C PHE A 78 -2.28 -11.49 -7.32
N LEU A 79 -3.58 -11.42 -7.61
CA LEU A 79 -4.46 -12.58 -7.59
C LEU A 79 -3.99 -13.66 -8.58
N PRO A 80 -3.73 -13.34 -9.87
CA PRO A 80 -3.18 -14.33 -10.79
C PRO A 80 -1.78 -14.81 -10.39
N LEU A 81 -0.97 -13.96 -9.76
CA LEU A 81 0.37 -14.35 -9.32
C LEU A 81 0.30 -15.38 -8.18
N LEU A 82 -0.59 -15.19 -7.20
CA LEU A 82 -0.83 -16.15 -6.12
C LEU A 82 -1.30 -17.51 -6.64
N ASP A 83 -2.17 -17.53 -7.66
CA ASP A 83 -2.65 -18.78 -8.25
C ASP A 83 -1.55 -19.57 -8.99
N ASN A 84 -0.51 -18.88 -9.46
CA ASN A 84 0.55 -19.45 -10.28
C ASN A 84 1.90 -19.63 -9.57
N THR A 85 2.04 -19.16 -8.32
CA THR A 85 3.29 -19.25 -7.57
C THR A 85 3.08 -19.82 -6.17
N SER A 86 3.93 -20.78 -5.78
CA SER A 86 4.03 -21.24 -4.39
C SER A 86 4.89 -20.32 -3.53
N ASN A 87 5.62 -19.37 -4.14
CA ASN A 87 6.51 -18.47 -3.44
C ASN A 87 5.79 -17.16 -3.07
N VAL A 88 5.16 -17.16 -1.89
CA VAL A 88 4.43 -16.00 -1.34
C VAL A 88 5.35 -14.77 -1.21
N TRP A 89 6.60 -14.95 -0.78
CA TRP A 89 7.56 -13.85 -0.65
C TRP A 89 7.85 -13.14 -1.97
N PHE A 90 7.89 -13.89 -3.07
CA PHE A 90 8.03 -13.31 -4.40
C PHE A 90 6.79 -12.49 -4.78
N ALA A 91 5.58 -13.02 -4.53
CA ALA A 91 4.34 -12.32 -4.81
C ALA A 91 4.21 -11.00 -4.02
N GLU A 92 4.57 -11.03 -2.74
CA GLU A 92 4.59 -9.85 -1.86
C GLU A 92 5.59 -8.79 -2.33
N GLY A 93 6.81 -9.21 -2.69
CA GLY A 93 7.82 -8.29 -3.23
C GLY A 93 7.37 -7.63 -4.54
N VAL A 94 6.64 -8.36 -5.38
CA VAL A 94 6.08 -7.82 -6.63
C VAL A 94 4.99 -6.77 -6.35
N ILE A 95 4.06 -7.03 -5.42
CA ILE A 95 3.04 -6.02 -5.06
C ILE A 95 3.69 -4.75 -4.54
N VAL A 96 4.54 -4.87 -3.52
CA VAL A 96 5.18 -3.70 -2.88
C VAL A 96 6.00 -2.91 -3.91
N GLY A 97 6.62 -3.60 -4.86
CA GLY A 97 7.31 -2.99 -5.99
C GLY A 97 6.37 -2.20 -6.91
N LEU A 98 5.22 -2.77 -7.26
CA LEU A 98 4.21 -2.14 -8.10
C LEU A 98 3.53 -0.96 -7.41
N ASP A 99 3.24 -1.04 -6.11
CA ASP A 99 2.68 0.08 -5.35
C ASP A 99 3.70 1.22 -5.22
N GLY A 100 4.98 0.90 -5.01
CA GLY A 100 6.05 1.89 -5.03
C GLY A 100 6.18 2.59 -6.39
N LEU A 101 6.01 1.84 -7.49
CA LEU A 101 5.96 2.37 -8.84
C LEU A 101 4.73 3.25 -9.05
N LEU A 102 3.55 2.79 -8.63
CA LEU A 102 2.28 3.52 -8.71
C LEU A 102 2.39 4.86 -7.99
N ILE A 103 2.81 4.86 -6.72
CA ILE A 103 3.04 6.08 -5.94
C ILE A 103 3.97 7.01 -6.71
N LYS A 104 5.07 6.47 -7.24
CA LYS A 104 6.03 7.30 -7.97
C LYS A 104 5.41 7.93 -9.21
N ILE A 105 4.69 7.15 -10.03
CA ILE A 105 4.00 7.61 -11.23
C ILE A 105 2.97 8.68 -10.87
N LEU A 106 2.13 8.46 -9.85
CA LEU A 106 1.14 9.44 -9.41
C LEU A 106 1.80 10.74 -9.00
N THR A 107 2.91 10.70 -8.25
CA THR A 107 3.65 11.93 -7.87
C THR A 107 4.32 12.67 -9.03
N LEU A 108 4.26 12.17 -10.27
CA LEU A 108 4.75 12.89 -11.45
C LEU A 108 3.67 13.79 -12.09
N PHE A 109 2.38 13.58 -11.81
CA PHE A 109 1.33 14.39 -12.39
C PHE A 109 0.95 15.55 -11.46
N ASP A 110 0.88 16.74 -12.02
CA ASP A 110 0.58 17.99 -11.29
C ASP A 110 -0.81 17.95 -10.64
N VAL A 111 -1.76 17.18 -11.18
CA VAL A 111 -3.09 16.95 -10.58
C VAL A 111 -3.04 16.40 -9.14
N PHE A 112 -1.94 15.73 -8.76
CA PHE A 112 -1.76 15.17 -7.42
C PHE A 112 -0.78 15.97 -6.56
N GLN A 113 -0.32 17.13 -7.02
CA GLN A 113 0.67 17.96 -6.35
C GLN A 113 -0.01 19.24 -5.84
N ASP A 114 0.28 19.63 -4.59
CA ASP A 114 -0.15 20.91 -4.04
C ASP A 114 0.95 21.98 -4.21
N ASP A 115 0.66 23.23 -3.84
CA ASP A 115 1.59 24.36 -3.97
C ASP A 115 2.89 24.20 -3.15
N THR A 116 2.91 23.26 -2.20
CA THR A 116 4.05 22.95 -1.33
C THR A 116 4.81 21.70 -1.75
N PHE A 117 4.47 21.12 -2.91
CA PHE A 117 4.99 19.85 -3.37
C PHE A 117 6.52 19.81 -3.42
N ARG A 118 7.05 18.68 -2.97
CA ARG A 118 8.48 18.37 -3.04
C ARG A 118 8.65 17.07 -3.83
N PRO A 119 9.54 17.03 -4.83
CA PRO A 119 9.77 15.81 -5.59
C PRO A 119 10.12 14.61 -4.70
N LEU A 120 9.28 13.58 -4.78
CA LEU A 120 9.46 12.33 -4.04
C LEU A 120 10.58 11.51 -4.69
N ARG A 121 11.63 11.16 -3.93
CA ARG A 121 12.68 10.25 -4.43
C ARG A 121 12.17 8.81 -4.43
N TRP A 122 12.64 8.00 -5.37
CA TRP A 122 12.29 6.58 -5.50
C TRP A 122 12.35 5.81 -4.17
N ARG A 123 13.45 5.96 -3.41
CA ARG A 123 13.60 5.29 -2.10
C ARG A 123 12.48 5.58 -1.11
N TYR A 124 11.88 6.78 -1.17
CA TYR A 124 10.77 7.15 -0.28
C TYR A 124 9.44 6.61 -0.80
N ALA A 125 9.24 6.56 -2.12
CA ALA A 125 8.06 5.93 -2.70
C ALA A 125 7.97 4.45 -2.32
N PHE A 126 9.06 3.69 -2.49
CA PHE A 126 9.10 2.29 -2.08
C PHE A 126 8.96 2.10 -0.58
N LEU A 127 9.58 2.96 0.23
CA LEU A 127 9.47 2.88 1.68
C LEU A 127 8.03 3.15 2.14
N ILE A 128 7.35 4.12 1.54
CA ILE A 128 5.92 4.38 1.81
C ILE A 128 5.08 3.17 1.40
N ALA A 129 5.31 2.59 0.22
CA ALA A 129 4.61 1.39 -0.24
C ALA A 129 4.80 0.20 0.70
N THR A 130 6.03 -0.05 1.16
CA THR A 130 6.31 -1.13 2.13
C THR A 130 5.55 -0.89 3.44
N VAL A 131 5.55 0.34 3.96
CA VAL A 131 4.88 0.65 5.22
C VAL A 131 3.36 0.55 5.10
N SER A 132 2.79 1.08 4.02
CA SER A 132 1.35 1.00 3.80
C SER A 132 0.88 -0.46 3.67
N ASN A 133 1.60 -1.28 2.92
CA ASN A 133 1.33 -2.72 2.77
C ASN A 133 1.43 -3.45 4.12
N VAL A 134 2.55 -3.29 4.84
CA VAL A 134 2.76 -3.96 6.15
C VAL A 134 1.67 -3.60 7.15
N VAL A 135 1.26 -2.32 7.22
CA VAL A 135 0.20 -1.93 8.16
C VAL A 135 -1.17 -2.44 7.71
N SER A 136 -1.43 -2.43 6.40
CA SER A 136 -2.63 -3.04 5.82
C SER A 136 -2.75 -4.53 6.18
N TYR A 137 -1.65 -5.28 6.07
CA TYR A 137 -1.57 -6.67 6.51
C TYR A 137 -1.93 -6.85 7.99
N CYS A 138 -1.33 -6.05 8.89
CA CYS A 138 -1.61 -6.12 10.32
C CYS A 138 -3.10 -5.92 10.64
N ILE A 139 -3.75 -4.98 9.94
CA ILE A 139 -5.17 -4.70 10.12
C ILE A 139 -6.02 -5.83 9.54
N GLY A 140 -5.65 -6.37 8.37
CA GLY A 140 -6.29 -7.55 7.79
C GLY A 140 -6.25 -8.75 8.73
N LEU A 141 -5.10 -9.02 9.36
CA LEU A 141 -4.93 -10.09 10.33
C LEU A 141 -5.84 -9.91 11.56
N ALA A 142 -5.90 -8.69 12.10
CA ALA A 142 -6.77 -8.35 13.23
C ALA A 142 -8.26 -8.47 12.90
N ALA A 143 -8.65 -8.25 11.64
CA ALA A 143 -10.04 -8.39 11.17
C ALA A 143 -10.46 -9.85 10.92
N THR A 144 -9.49 -10.76 10.72
CA THR A 144 -9.73 -12.20 10.55
C THR A 144 -9.68 -13.01 11.86
N GLY A 145 -9.38 -12.36 12.98
CA GLY A 145 -9.27 -12.98 14.32
C GLY A 145 -10.60 -13.17 15.02
#